data_AF-A0A6V7XAC9-F1
#
_entry.id   AF-A0A6V7XAC9-F1
#
_cell.length_a   1.000
_cell.length_b   1.000
_cell.length_c   1.000
_cell.angle_alpha   90.00
_cell.angle_beta   90.00
_cell.angle_gamma   90.00
#
_symmetry.space_group_name_H-M   'P 1'
#
loop_
_entity.id
_entity.type
_entity.pdbx_description
1 polymer ?
#
loop_
_entity_poly.entity_id
_entity_poly.type
_entity_poly.pdbx_seq_one_letter_code
_entity_poly.pdbx_strand_id
1 'polypeptide(L)'
;MFGGQGDIREQAKSKCQRDVRYGLNLLGCLERYFQTWTTTESCIRCSKKQLPARAYLWNMPSILIIHLGRSKDEEKNERFVDFPLENLDISSYLHPDSPVNGLKREMCSIHYMEFW
;
A
#
# COMPACT_ATOMS: atom_id res chain seq x y z
N MET A 1 -3.52 10.90 40.86
CA MET A 1 -2.58 11.54 39.92
C MET A 1 -2.62 10.72 38.63
N PHE A 2 -3.39 11.17 37.65
CA PHE A 2 -3.47 10.56 36.31
C PHE A 2 -2.24 11.06 35.53
N GLY A 3 -1.44 10.24 34.85
CA GLY A 3 -1.82 9.34 33.76
C GLY A 3 -1.35 9.98 32.45
N GLY A 4 -0.05 9.91 32.14
CA GLY A 4 0.53 10.45 30.91
C GLY A 4 0.69 9.35 29.86
N GLN A 5 -0.31 9.19 29.00
CA GLN A 5 -0.22 8.33 27.81
C GLN A 5 0.64 9.03 26.75
N GLY A 6 1.77 8.41 26.41
CA GLY A 6 2.58 8.78 25.27
C GLY A 6 1.78 8.62 23.97
N ASP A 7 1.82 9.66 23.15
CA ASP A 7 1.07 9.83 21.92
C ASP A 7 1.59 8.87 20.83
N ILE A 8 0.84 7.81 20.55
CA ILE A 8 1.17 6.77 19.55
C ILE A 8 1.18 7.37 18.13
N ARG A 9 0.64 8.58 17.94
CA ARG A 9 0.64 9.30 16.66
C ARG A 9 2.00 9.85 16.25
N GLU A 10 2.93 10.02 17.19
CA GLU A 10 4.24 10.60 16.89
C GLU A 10 5.22 9.56 16.29
N GLN A 11 5.01 8.28 16.60
CA GLN A 11 5.88 7.20 16.12
C GLN A 11 5.60 6.78 14.67
N ALA A 12 4.45 7.14 14.09
CA ALA A 12 4.15 6.88 12.68
C ALA A 12 4.82 7.91 11.73
N LYS A 13 5.14 9.11 12.23
CA LYS A 13 5.79 10.18 11.43
C LYS A 13 7.29 9.93 11.23
N SER A 14 7.96 9.30 12.20
CA SER A 14 9.42 9.11 12.19
C SER A 14 9.91 7.99 11.26
N LYS A 15 9.02 7.14 10.73
CA LYS A 15 9.38 6.05 9.81
C LYS A 15 9.35 6.47 8.34
N CYS A 16 8.82 7.65 8.02
CA CYS A 16 8.74 8.18 6.65
C CYS A 16 9.92 9.11 6.29
N GLN A 17 10.77 9.44 7.27
CA GLN A 17 11.95 10.30 7.12
C GLN A 17 13.19 9.54 7.56
N ARG A 18 13.65 8.58 6.75
CA ARG A 18 15.02 8.05 6.79
C ARG A 18 15.21 7.07 5.64
N ASP A 19 15.25 7.57 4.40
CA ASP A 19 16.16 7.04 3.41
C ASP A 19 16.31 8.05 2.26
N VAL A 20 17.41 8.80 2.29
CA VAL A 20 17.77 9.81 1.27
C VAL A 20 18.83 9.23 0.32
N ARG A 21 19.08 7.91 0.35
CA ARG A 21 20.12 7.29 -0.49
C ARG A 21 19.65 6.15 -1.40
N TYR A 22 18.39 5.72 -1.32
CA TYR A 22 17.78 4.78 -2.27
C TYR A 22 16.55 5.43 -2.91
N GLY A 23 16.46 5.38 -4.24
CA GLY A 23 15.31 5.89 -4.98
C GLY A 23 14.00 5.26 -4.49
N LEU A 24 12.92 6.04 -4.49
CA LEU A 24 11.57 5.50 -4.31
C LEU A 24 11.31 4.52 -5.45
N ASN A 25 10.77 3.35 -5.17
CA ASN A 25 10.43 2.36 -6.18
C ASN A 25 8.96 1.93 -6.04
N LEU A 26 8.37 1.52 -7.16
CA LEU A 26 6.97 1.11 -7.24
C LEU A 26 6.67 -0.09 -6.33
N LEU A 27 7.59 -1.05 -6.23
CA LEU A 27 7.43 -2.23 -5.39
C LEU A 27 7.25 -1.84 -3.92
N GLY A 28 8.06 -0.92 -3.41
CA GLY A 28 7.95 -0.39 -2.06
C GLY A 28 6.67 0.42 -1.84
N CYS A 29 6.16 1.09 -2.88
CA CYS A 29 4.82 1.71 -2.83
C CYS A 29 3.72 0.66 -2.70
N LEU A 30 3.79 -0.44 -3.46
CA LEU A 30 2.84 -1.54 -3.40
C LEU A 30 2.91 -2.26 -2.05
N GLU A 31 4.11 -2.59 -1.56
CA GLU A 31 4.33 -3.19 -0.25
C GLU A 31 3.67 -2.33 0.85
N ARG A 32 3.87 -1.01 0.79
CA ARG A 32 3.25 -0.09 1.74
C ARG A 32 1.74 0.02 1.59
N TYR A 33 1.20 -0.11 0.38
CA TYR A 33 -0.25 -0.10 0.16
C TYR A 33 -0.92 -1.36 0.71
N PHE A 34 -0.30 -2.52 0.48
CA PHE A 34 -0.80 -3.83 0.91
C PHE A 34 -0.31 -4.26 2.29
N GLN A 35 0.44 -3.42 3.02
CA GLN A 35 0.87 -3.73 4.38
C GLN A 35 -0.33 -3.81 5.33
N THR A 36 -0.18 -4.51 6.45
CA THR A 36 -1.17 -4.46 7.52
C THR A 36 -1.12 -3.10 8.21
N TRP A 37 -2.27 -2.44 8.38
CA TRP A 37 -2.43 -1.24 9.20
C TRP A 37 -3.42 -1.50 10.33
N THR A 38 -3.53 -0.53 11.24
CA THR A 38 -4.49 -0.58 12.34
C THR A 38 -5.65 0.36 12.03
N THR A 39 -6.87 -0.17 11.94
CA THR A 39 -8.07 0.67 11.83
C THR A 39 -8.53 1.15 13.19
N THR A 40 -9.02 2.38 13.27
CA THR A 40 -9.65 2.94 14.48
C THR A 40 -11.09 2.46 14.68
N GLU A 41 -11.65 1.73 13.71
CA GLU A 41 -13.00 1.18 13.80
C GLU A 41 -13.10 0.14 14.93
N SER A 42 -14.23 0.17 15.64
CA SER A 42 -14.54 -0.78 16.71
C SER A 42 -15.33 -1.95 16.19
N CYS A 43 -14.96 -3.18 16.60
CA CYS A 43 -15.78 -4.34 16.29
C CYS A 43 -17.08 -4.31 17.10
N ILE A 44 -18.22 -4.38 16.42
CA ILE A 44 -19.55 -4.41 17.05
C ILE A 44 -19.77 -5.63 17.98
N ARG A 45 -19.01 -6.71 17.80
CA ARG A 45 -19.16 -7.96 18.58
C ARG A 45 -18.20 -8.10 19.75
N CYS A 46 -16.99 -7.56 19.65
CA CYS A 46 -15.94 -7.77 20.66
C CYS A 46 -15.47 -6.50 21.37
N SER A 47 -16.01 -5.33 21.01
CA SER A 47 -15.69 -4.01 21.59
C SER A 47 -14.22 -3.61 21.57
N LYS A 48 -13.37 -4.38 20.86
CA LYS A 48 -11.96 -4.04 20.66
C LYS A 48 -11.89 -2.82 19.75
N LYS A 49 -11.13 -1.84 20.20
CA LYS A 49 -10.65 -0.70 19.41
C LYS A 49 -9.30 -1.10 18.82
N GLN A 50 -8.93 -0.57 17.66
CA GLN A 50 -7.64 -0.85 17.00
C GLN A 50 -7.52 -2.28 16.46
N LEU A 51 -8.21 -2.55 15.35
CA LEU A 51 -8.15 -3.86 14.69
C LEU A 51 -7.09 -3.86 13.58
N PRO A 52 -6.35 -4.96 13.38
CA PRO A 52 -5.51 -5.10 12.21
C PRO A 52 -6.40 -5.20 10.95
N ALA A 53 -6.03 -4.46 9.92
CA ALA A 53 -6.68 -4.43 8.62
C ALA A 53 -5.60 -4.51 7.53
N ARG A 54 -5.94 -5.14 6.41
CA ARG A 54 -5.03 -5.30 5.27
C ARG A 54 -5.84 -5.33 3.98
N ALA A 55 -5.31 -4.71 2.93
CA ALA A 55 -5.88 -4.76 1.60
C ALA A 55 -5.39 -6.02 0.87
N TYR A 56 -6.24 -6.57 0.01
CA TYR A 56 -5.89 -7.68 -0.88
C TYR A 56 -6.53 -7.47 -2.24
N LEU A 57 -5.92 -8.02 -3.27
CA LEU A 57 -6.56 -8.18 -4.56
C LEU A 57 -7.51 -9.37 -4.50
N TRP A 58 -8.78 -9.15 -4.82
CA TRP A 58 -9.74 -10.24 -4.88
C TRP A 58 -9.58 -11.09 -6.15
N ASN A 59 -9.20 -10.47 -7.27
CA ASN A 59 -8.93 -11.14 -8.55
C ASN A 59 -7.77 -10.43 -9.25
N MET A 60 -7.07 -11.15 -10.14
CA MET A 60 -6.02 -10.56 -10.97
C MET A 60 -6.65 -9.82 -12.17
N PRO A 61 -6.42 -8.51 -12.33
CA PRO A 61 -6.93 -7.78 -13.48
C PRO A 61 -6.12 -8.09 -14.74
N SER A 62 -6.77 -8.04 -15.90
CA SER A 62 -6.07 -8.14 -17.20
C SER A 62 -5.27 -6.87 -17.52
N ILE A 63 -5.73 -5.71 -17.04
CA ILE A 63 -5.08 -4.42 -17.20
C ILE A 63 -5.00 -3.77 -15.82
N LEU A 64 -3.78 -3.42 -15.39
CA LEU A 64 -3.52 -2.73 -14.13
C LEU A 64 -3.17 -1.28 -14.40
N ILE A 65 -3.98 -0.36 -13.88
CA ILE A 65 -3.73 1.08 -13.92
C ILE A 65 -3.26 1.52 -12.53
N ILE A 66 -2.09 2.15 -12.44
CA ILE A 66 -1.51 2.62 -11.17
C ILE A 66 -1.38 4.14 -11.20
N HIS A 67 -2.09 4.80 -10.29
CA HIS A 67 -1.96 6.24 -10.07
C HIS A 67 -1.01 6.50 -8.91
N LEU A 68 0.04 7.28 -9.15
CA LEU A 68 0.92 7.77 -8.09
C LEU A 68 0.30 9.00 -7.44
N GLY A 69 -0.13 8.88 -6.19
CA GLY A 69 -0.60 10.00 -5.37
C GLY A 69 0.54 10.96 -5.04
N ARG A 70 0.84 11.87 -5.98
CA ARG A 70 1.96 12.82 -5.88
C ARG A 70 1.59 14.14 -5.22
N SER A 71 0.31 14.46 -5.04
CA SER A 71 -0.11 15.70 -4.39
C SER A 71 -0.48 15.43 -2.93
N LYS A 72 0.05 16.24 -2.01
CA LYS A 72 -0.37 16.27 -0.62
C LYS A 72 -0.31 17.71 -0.11
N ASP A 73 -1.38 18.16 0.51
CA ASP A 73 -1.46 19.50 1.12
C ASP A 73 -1.06 20.62 0.13
N GLU A 74 -1.56 20.53 -1.12
CA GLU A 74 -1.28 21.44 -2.25
C GLU A 74 0.16 21.42 -2.79
N GLU A 75 1.07 20.64 -2.20
CA GLU A 75 2.44 20.46 -2.69
C GLU A 75 2.56 19.24 -3.60
N LYS A 76 3.28 19.39 -4.71
CA LYS A 76 3.60 18.30 -5.65
C LYS A 76 4.89 17.60 -5.25
N ASN A 77 4.82 16.29 -5.09
CA ASN A 77 5.98 15.42 -4.92
C ASN A 77 6.59 15.06 -6.27
N GLU A 78 7.69 15.74 -6.58
CA GLU A 78 8.45 15.59 -7.83
C GLU A 78 9.53 14.50 -7.77
N ARG A 79 9.59 13.72 -6.68
CA ARG A 79 10.58 12.65 -6.58
C ARG A 79 10.40 11.63 -7.70
N PHE A 80 11.53 11.17 -8.23
CA PHE A 80 11.54 10.06 -9.16
C PHE A 80 11.08 8.78 -8.44
N VAL A 81 10.22 8.02 -9.10
CA VAL A 81 9.77 6.70 -8.64
C VAL A 81 10.19 5.72 -9.71
N ASP A 82 11.09 4.82 -9.36
CA ASP A 82 11.56 3.76 -10.24
C ASP A 82 10.49 2.67 -10.37
N PHE A 83 10.28 2.13 -11.57
CA PHE A 83 9.28 1.11 -11.81
C PHE A 83 9.76 0.10 -12.87
N PRO A 84 9.44 -1.19 -12.68
CA PRO A 84 9.77 -2.20 -13.67
C PRO A 84 8.95 -1.98 -14.94
N LEU A 85 9.61 -2.00 -16.11
CA LEU A 85 8.93 -1.95 -17.41
C LEU A 85 8.24 -3.27 -17.74
N GLU A 86 8.76 -4.38 -17.22
CA GLU A 86 8.29 -5.74 -17.47
C GLU A 86 8.34 -6.55 -16.18
N ASN A 87 7.62 -7.67 -16.13
CA ASN A 87 7.65 -8.62 -15.01
C ASN A 87 7.20 -8.04 -13.65
N LEU A 88 6.23 -7.11 -13.65
CA LEU A 88 5.60 -6.68 -12.39
C LEU A 88 4.75 -7.83 -11.81
N ASP A 89 5.28 -8.52 -10.80
CA ASP A 89 4.55 -9.55 -10.08
C ASP A 89 3.78 -8.96 -8.89
N ILE A 90 2.45 -9.02 -9.00
CA ILE A 90 1.51 -8.62 -7.94
C ILE A 90 0.71 -9.82 -7.39
N SER A 91 1.07 -11.05 -7.79
CA SER A 91 0.37 -12.27 -7.36
C SER A 91 0.42 -12.46 -5.84
N SER A 92 1.49 -11.99 -5.19
CA SER A 92 1.67 -12.02 -3.74
C SER A 92 0.63 -11.20 -2.96
N TYR A 93 -0.10 -10.30 -3.63
CA TYR A 93 -1.15 -9.48 -3.04
C TYR A 93 -2.56 -10.04 -3.24
N LEU A 94 -2.71 -11.19 -3.91
CA LEU A 94 -3.99 -11.89 -4.02
C LEU A 94 -4.48 -12.40 -2.66
N HIS A 95 -5.78 -12.34 -2.47
CA HIS A 95 -6.40 -12.88 -1.27
C HIS A 95 -6.26 -14.42 -1.24
N PRO A 96 -5.93 -15.03 -0.08
CA PRO A 96 -5.81 -16.49 0.05
C PRO A 96 -7.02 -17.27 -0.46
N ASP A 97 -8.22 -16.77 -0.16
CA ASP A 97 -9.50 -17.36 -0.56
C ASP A 97 -9.99 -16.90 -1.95
N SER A 98 -9.16 -16.18 -2.70
CA SER A 98 -9.52 -15.77 -4.06
C SER A 98 -9.74 -17.00 -4.95
N PRO A 99 -10.80 -17.03 -5.80
CA PRO A 99 -11.06 -18.15 -6.70
C PRO A 99 -9.94 -18.38 -7.73
N VAL A 100 -9.06 -17.40 -7.94
CA VAL A 100 -7.89 -17.50 -8.82
C VAL A 100 -6.61 -17.93 -8.11
N ASN A 101 -6.61 -18.12 -6.78
CA ASN A 101 -5.41 -18.45 -6.00
C ASN A 101 -4.84 -19.88 -6.22
N GLY A 102 -5.26 -20.54 -7.30
CA GLY A 102 -4.73 -21.82 -7.79
C GLY A 102 -4.36 -21.82 -9.28
N LEU A 103 -4.50 -20.69 -9.98
CA LEU A 103 -4.15 -20.56 -11.40
C LEU A 103 -2.92 -19.67 -11.53
N LYS A 104 -1.73 -20.27 -11.62
CA LYS A 104 -0.53 -19.58 -12.13
C LYS A 104 -0.88 -19.02 -13.51
N ARG A 105 -0.97 -17.70 -13.64
CA ARG A 105 -1.09 -17.01 -14.93
C ARG A 105 0.12 -16.12 -15.13
N GLU A 106 0.56 -16.06 -16.38
CA GLU A 106 1.68 -15.22 -16.80
C GLU A 106 1.33 -13.73 -16.74
N MET A 107 2.38 -12.93 -16.65
CA MET A 107 2.46 -11.54 -16.16
C MET A 107 1.45 -10.53 -16.74
N CYS A 108 1.07 -9.57 -15.90
CA CYS A 108 0.31 -8.39 -16.31
C CYS A 108 1.21 -7.39 -17.06
N SER A 109 0.77 -6.94 -18.24
CA SER A 109 1.34 -5.77 -18.91
C SER A 109 0.79 -4.48 -18.30
N ILE A 110 1.68 -3.54 -17.98
CA ILE A 110 1.31 -2.21 -17.47
C ILE A 110 0.92 -1.34 -18.68
N HIS A 111 -0.31 -0.86 -18.71
CA HIS A 111 -0.75 0.12 -19.71
C HIS A 111 -0.76 1.52 -19.08
N TYR A 112 0.03 2.42 -19.67
CA TYR A 112 0.10 3.82 -19.28
C TYR A 112 -1.18 4.57 -19.69
N MET A 113 -1.70 5.41 -18.79
CA MET A 113 -2.50 6.58 -19.16
C MET A 113 -1.84 7.82 -18.57
N GLU A 114 -1.29 8.67 -19.43
CA GLU A 114 -0.83 10.00 -19.05
C GLU A 114 -2.05 10.87 -18.73
N PHE A 115 -2.09 11.42 -17.51
CA PHE A 115 -2.97 12.54 -17.18
C PHE A 115 -2.08 13.77 -17.02
N TRP A 116 -2.20 14.68 -18.00
CA TRP A 116 -1.62 16.02 -17.98
C TRP A 116 -2.29 16.90 -16.93
#